data_AF-A0A1J9PH22-F1
#
_entry.id   AF-A0A1J9PH22-F1
#
_cell.length_a   1.000
_cell.length_b   1.000
_cell.length_c   1.000
_cell.angle_alpha   90.00
_cell.angle_beta   90.00
_cell.angle_gamma   90.00
#
_symmetry.space_group_name_H-M   'P 1'
#
loop_
_entity.id
_entity.type
_entity.pdbx_description
1 polymer ?
#
loop_
_entity_poly.entity_id
_entity_poly.type
_entity_poly.pdbx_seq_one_letter_code
_entity_poly.pdbx_strand_id
1 'polypeptide(L)'
;MSNALNLIGLETLSASEKARRITAVANDITISIIYIAKHTVAGNLTAEQVAPIYDLIDKVNVVGKQHNRRLESELEAQDLQIEAMKRMLVERERRIEEMRRESSGGDVQSDGRGGGGWSGR
;
A
#
# COMPACT_ATOMS: atom_id res chain seq x y z
N MET A 1 -2.52 37.24 10.62
CA MET A 1 -1.57 37.49 9.52
C MET A 1 -1.02 36.13 9.09
N SER A 2 -1.21 35.76 7.82
CA SER A 2 -0.89 34.45 7.24
C SER A 2 0.62 34.20 7.27
N ASN A 3 1.03 33.08 7.86
CA ASN A 3 2.43 32.67 8.04
C ASN A 3 2.83 31.52 7.09
N ALA A 4 1.98 31.17 6.12
CA ALA A 4 2.20 30.04 5.23
C ALA A 4 3.00 30.45 3.97
N LEU A 5 4.17 31.05 4.14
CA LEU A 5 4.93 31.58 3.00
C LEU A 5 6.16 30.77 2.60
N ASN A 6 6.39 29.57 3.16
CA ASN A 6 7.49 28.80 2.63
C ASN A 6 7.38 27.27 2.70
N LEU A 7 7.14 26.67 1.53
CA LEU A 7 7.40 25.25 1.27
C LEU A 7 8.88 24.98 0.93
N ILE A 8 9.75 26.00 0.88
CA ILE A 8 11.20 25.82 0.72
C ILE A 8 11.77 25.14 1.97
N GLY A 9 12.71 24.22 1.76
CA GLY A 9 13.42 23.55 2.83
C GLY A 9 12.62 22.42 3.48
N LEU A 10 11.51 21.97 2.89
CA LEU A 10 10.74 20.83 3.42
C LEU A 10 11.59 19.57 3.48
N GLU A 11 12.57 19.39 2.59
CA GLU A 11 13.46 18.24 2.54
C GLU A 11 14.21 18.01 3.86
N THR A 12 14.64 19.08 4.54
CA THR A 12 15.46 19.00 5.76
C THR A 12 14.66 18.87 7.06
N LEU A 13 13.33 18.95 7.00
CA LEU A 13 12.46 18.91 8.18
C LEU A 13 12.10 17.48 8.60
N SER A 14 11.69 17.31 9.86
CA SER A 14 11.09 16.07 10.33
C SER A 14 9.72 15.84 9.68
N ALA A 15 9.27 14.58 9.57
CA ALA A 15 7.99 14.26 8.94
C ALA A 15 6.79 14.99 9.58
N SER A 16 6.78 15.12 10.90
CA SER A 16 5.74 15.87 11.64
C SER A 16 5.73 17.35 11.27
N GLU A 17 6.91 17.97 11.19
CA GLU A 17 7.05 19.37 10.84
C GLU A 17 6.67 19.64 9.38
N LYS A 18 7.03 18.72 8.46
CA LYS A 18 6.57 18.76 7.05
C LYS A 18 5.05 18.73 6.98
N ALA A 19 4.42 17.76 7.64
CA ALA A 19 2.98 17.61 7.65
C ALA A 19 2.30 18.87 8.18
N ARG A 20 2.80 19.43 9.30
CA ARG A 20 2.26 20.66 9.88
C ARG A 20 2.32 21.85 8.91
N ARG A 21 3.45 22.05 8.23
CA ARG A 21 3.61 23.16 7.26
C ARG A 21 2.73 22.98 6.02
N ILE A 22 2.67 21.77 5.47
CA ILE A 22 1.80 21.45 4.34
C ILE A 22 0.34 21.71 4.72
N THR A 23 -0.10 21.25 5.90
CA THR A 23 -1.47 21.49 6.38
C THR A 23 -1.77 22.98 6.55
N ALA A 24 -0.83 23.76 7.09
CA ALA A 24 -1.02 25.21 7.23
C ALA A 24 -1.22 25.90 5.87
N VAL A 25 -0.40 25.58 4.87
CA VAL A 25 -0.54 26.11 3.50
C VAL A 25 -1.87 25.66 2.87
N ALA A 26 -2.24 24.39 3.02
CA ALA A 26 -3.50 23.87 2.50
C ALA A 26 -4.73 24.59 3.11
N ASN A 27 -4.68 24.89 4.41
CA ASN A 27 -5.73 25.64 5.10
C ASN A 27 -5.85 27.08 4.56
N ASP A 28 -4.72 27.78 4.37
CA ASP A 28 -4.71 29.14 3.84
C ASP A 28 -5.25 29.20 2.40
N ILE A 29 -4.90 28.22 1.56
CA ILE A 29 -5.48 28.05 0.21
C ILE A 29 -6.99 27.82 0.30
N THR A 30 -7.42 26.93 1.20
CA THR A 30 -8.85 26.60 1.38
C THR A 30 -9.66 27.83 1.78
N ILE A 31 -9.17 28.62 2.73
CA ILE A 31 -9.82 29.86 3.17
C ILE A 31 -9.91 30.86 2.01
N SER A 32 -8.84 30.98 1.22
CA SER A 32 -8.79 31.88 0.06
C SER A 32 -9.82 31.47 -1.01
N ILE A 33 -9.93 30.18 -1.32
CA ILE A 33 -10.93 29.65 -2.26
C ILE A 33 -12.35 29.93 -1.75
N ILE A 34 -12.63 29.68 -0.46
CA ILE A 34 -13.94 29.95 0.14
C ILE A 34 -14.29 31.44 0.05
N TYR A 35 -13.32 32.32 0.35
CA TYR A 35 -13.52 33.77 0.26
C TYR A 35 -13.91 34.17 -1.17
N ILE A 36 -13.16 33.70 -2.15
CA ILE A 36 -13.41 34.03 -3.56
C ILE A 36 -14.76 33.48 -4.02
N ALA A 37 -15.11 32.25 -3.64
CA ALA A 37 -16.42 31.67 -3.95
C ALA A 37 -17.57 32.53 -3.40
N LYS A 38 -17.47 32.99 -2.13
CA LYS A 38 -18.48 33.88 -1.53
C LYS A 38 -18.62 35.20 -2.28
N HIS A 39 -17.50 35.82 -2.65
CA HIS A 39 -17.52 37.08 -3.40
C HIS A 39 -18.03 36.92 -4.84
N THR A 40 -17.81 35.75 -5.45
CA THR A 40 -18.37 35.40 -6.76
C THR A 40 -19.90 35.29 -6.70
N VAL A 41 -20.44 34.58 -5.71
CA VAL A 41 -21.90 34.44 -5.51
C VAL A 41 -22.56 35.79 -5.22
N ALA A 42 -21.86 36.68 -4.52
CA ALA A 42 -22.32 38.05 -4.26
C ALA A 42 -22.27 38.98 -5.51
N GLY A 43 -21.77 38.50 -6.65
CA GLY A 43 -21.62 39.30 -7.88
C GLY A 43 -20.47 40.30 -7.83
N ASN A 44 -19.56 40.18 -6.86
CA ASN A 44 -18.42 41.10 -6.70
C ASN A 44 -17.22 40.75 -7.57
N LEU A 45 -17.23 39.58 -8.22
CA LEU A 45 -16.16 39.09 -9.07
C LEU A 45 -16.72 38.65 -10.42
N THR A 46 -16.00 38.95 -11.49
CA THR A 46 -16.36 38.51 -12.84
C THR A 46 -15.93 37.07 -13.09
N ALA A 47 -16.55 36.42 -14.08
CA ALA A 47 -16.17 35.06 -14.47
C ALA A 47 -14.67 34.95 -14.84
N GLU A 48 -14.10 35.97 -15.48
CA GLU A 48 -12.68 36.04 -15.85
C GLU A 48 -11.76 36.09 -14.62
N GLN A 49 -12.17 36.78 -13.55
CA GLN A 49 -11.41 36.85 -12.29
C GLN A 49 -11.42 35.53 -11.52
N VAL A 50 -12.45 34.70 -11.72
CA VAL A 50 -12.62 33.41 -11.01
C VAL A 50 -12.08 32.24 -11.84
N ALA A 51 -11.94 32.39 -13.16
CA ALA A 51 -11.43 31.34 -14.06
C ALA A 51 -10.12 30.68 -13.59
N PRO A 52 -9.09 31.42 -13.10
CA PRO A 52 -7.86 30.79 -12.61
C PRO A 52 -8.06 29.82 -11.43
N ILE A 53 -9.11 30.00 -10.63
CA ILE A 53 -9.41 29.12 -9.48
C ILE A 53 -10.06 27.84 -9.95
N TYR A 54 -10.97 27.93 -10.93
CA TYR A 54 -11.52 26.73 -11.57
C TYR A 54 -10.41 25.92 -12.25
N ASP A 55 -9.50 26.58 -12.96
CA ASP A 55 -8.31 25.94 -13.54
C ASP A 55 -7.43 25.26 -12.48
N LEU A 56 -7.24 25.91 -11.32
CA LEU A 56 -6.47 25.33 -10.21
C LEU A 56 -7.17 24.07 -9.68
N ILE A 57 -8.47 24.14 -9.43
CA ILE A 57 -9.28 23.02 -8.93
C ILE A 57 -9.20 21.84 -9.91
N ASP A 58 -9.34 22.10 -11.21
CA ASP A 58 -9.27 21.07 -12.24
C ASP A 58 -7.90 20.40 -12.30
N LYS A 59 -6.81 21.19 -12.22
CA LYS A 59 -5.45 20.65 -12.17
C LYS A 59 -5.22 19.78 -10.94
N VAL A 60 -5.65 20.22 -9.76
CA VAL A 60 -5.55 19.43 -8.51
C VAL A 60 -6.32 18.12 -8.64
N ASN A 61 -7.54 18.17 -9.20
CA ASN A 61 -8.36 16.99 -9.42
C ASN A 61 -7.73 15.98 -10.39
N VAL A 62 -7.09 16.45 -11.46
CA VAL A 62 -6.38 15.58 -12.41
C VAL A 62 -5.21 14.88 -11.73
N VAL A 63 -4.39 15.61 -10.99
CA VAL A 63 -3.23 15.04 -10.27
C VAL A 63 -3.70 14.04 -9.21
N GLY A 64 -4.75 14.36 -8.44
CA GLY A 64 -5.32 13.46 -7.45
C GLY A 64 -5.82 12.15 -8.08
N LYS A 65 -6.54 12.23 -9.21
CA LYS A 65 -6.99 11.04 -9.94
C LYS A 65 -5.84 10.18 -10.46
N GLN A 66 -4.77 10.80 -10.98
CA GLN A 66 -3.59 10.07 -11.45
C GLN A 66 -2.86 9.38 -10.30
N HIS A 67 -2.72 10.04 -9.16
CA HIS A 67 -2.09 9.46 -7.98
C HIS A 67 -2.90 8.27 -7.44
N ASN A 68 -4.22 8.41 -7.33
CA ASN A 68 -5.09 7.32 -6.87
C ASN A 68 -5.02 6.10 -7.80
N ARG A 69 -5.09 6.30 -9.12
CA ARG A 69 -4.95 5.19 -10.09
C ARG A 69 -3.64 4.44 -9.94
N ARG A 70 -2.55 5.18 -9.67
CA ARG A 70 -1.23 4.58 -9.43
C ARG A 70 -1.24 3.75 -8.15
N LEU A 71 -1.78 4.28 -7.05
CA LEU A 71 -1.88 3.56 -5.77
C LEU A 71 -2.76 2.31 -5.90
N GLU A 72 -3.89 2.41 -6.61
CA GLU A 72 -4.75 1.26 -6.91
C GLU A 72 -3.99 0.18 -7.69
N SER A 73 -3.22 0.56 -8.71
CA SER A 73 -2.39 -0.39 -9.47
C SER A 73 -1.29 -1.04 -8.62
N GLU A 74 -0.66 -0.27 -7.72
CA GLU A 74 0.36 -0.78 -6.78
C GLU A 74 -0.26 -1.75 -5.77
N LEU A 75 -1.48 -1.49 -5.28
CA LEU A 75 -2.23 -2.39 -4.40
C LEU A 75 -2.62 -3.68 -5.12
N GLU A 76 -3.18 -3.60 -6.33
CA GLU A 76 -3.53 -4.79 -7.12
C GLU A 76 -2.31 -5.69 -7.38
N ALA A 77 -1.15 -5.08 -7.69
CA ALA A 77 0.08 -5.82 -7.89
C ALA A 77 0.54 -6.54 -6.60
N GLN A 78 0.39 -5.89 -5.43
CA GLN A 78 0.70 -6.50 -4.14
C GLN A 78 -0.25 -7.65 -3.82
N ASP A 79 -1.55 -7.50 -4.07
CA ASP A 79 -2.54 -8.55 -3.86
C ASP A 79 -2.23 -9.79 -4.70
N LEU A 80 -1.86 -9.60 -5.98
CA LEU A 80 -1.45 -10.69 -6.86
C LEU A 80 -0.20 -11.41 -6.32
N GLN A 81 0.78 -10.68 -5.79
CA GLN A 81 1.98 -11.27 -5.19
C GLN A 81 1.64 -12.07 -3.92
N ILE A 82 0.76 -11.55 -3.08
CA ILE A 82 0.29 -12.23 -1.86
C ILE A 82 -0.41 -13.54 -2.24
N GLU A 83 -1.32 -13.51 -3.22
CA GLU A 83 -2.04 -14.70 -3.66
C GLU A 83 -1.11 -15.75 -4.29
N ALA A 84 -0.13 -15.33 -5.08
CA ALA A 84 0.89 -16.23 -5.60
C ALA A 84 1.70 -16.90 -4.46
N MET A 85 2.08 -16.12 -3.44
CA MET A 85 2.82 -16.62 -2.29
C MET A 85 1.98 -17.61 -1.47
N LYS A 86 0.70 -17.32 -1.22
CA LYS A 86 -0.23 -18.25 -0.54
C LYS A 86 -0.34 -19.58 -1.27
N ARG A 87 -0.49 -19.57 -2.60
CA ARG A 87 -0.55 -20.81 -3.40
C ARG A 87 0.71 -21.65 -3.28
N MET A 88 1.88 -21.01 -3.32
CA MET A 88 3.16 -21.72 -3.13
C MET A 88 3.27 -22.34 -1.74
N LEU A 89 2.81 -21.65 -0.69
CA LEU A 89 2.83 -22.19 0.67
C LEU A 89 1.92 -23.41 0.81
N VAL A 90 0.70 -23.34 0.27
CA VAL A 90 -0.25 -24.48 0.29
C VAL A 90 0.33 -25.69 -0.44
N GLU A 91 0.90 -25.49 -1.63
CA GLU A 91 1.50 -26.59 -2.39
C GLU A 91 2.73 -27.18 -1.68
N ARG A 92 3.54 -26.34 -1.02
CA ARG A 92 4.66 -26.81 -0.20
C ARG A 92 4.18 -27.65 0.97
N GLU A 93 3.13 -27.22 1.64
CA GLU A 93 2.55 -27.95 2.77
C GLU A 93 1.98 -29.30 2.34
N ARG A 94 1.28 -29.35 1.19
CA ARG A 94 0.82 -30.60 0.57
C ARG A 94 1.97 -31.58 0.31
N ARG A 95 3.07 -31.12 -0.28
CA ARG A 95 4.25 -31.96 -0.54
C ARG A 95 4.90 -32.49 0.73
N ILE A 96 4.98 -31.66 1.78
CA ILE A 96 5.51 -32.09 3.08
C ILE A 96 4.64 -33.19 3.68
N GLU A 97 3.32 -33.07 3.59
CA GLU A 97 2.39 -34.07 4.08
C GLU A 97 2.45 -35.38 3.28
N GLU A 98 2.63 -35.32 1.96
CA GLU A 98 2.84 -36.48 1.10
C GLU A 98 4.13 -37.24 1.46
N MET A 99 5.25 -36.53 1.59
CA MET A 99 6.52 -37.12 2.03
C MET A 99 6.42 -37.75 3.42
N ARG A 100 5.64 -37.16 4.34
CA ARG A 100 5.40 -37.75 5.67
C ARG A 100 4.63 -39.06 5.56
N ARG A 101 3.57 -39.12 4.74
CA ARG A 101 2.79 -40.36 4.54
C ARG A 101 3.63 -41.47 3.91
N GLU A 102 4.45 -41.14 2.92
CA GLU A 102 5.37 -42.09 2.29
C GLU A 102 6.43 -42.59 3.28
N SER A 103 6.98 -41.71 4.12
CA SER A 103 7.95 -42.10 5.16
C SER A 103 7.33 -42.92 6.28
N SER A 104 6.05 -42.71 6.63
CA SER A 104 5.33 -43.49 7.63
C SER A 104 4.80 -44.83 7.11
N GLY A 105 4.75 -45.03 5.79
CA GLY A 105 4.34 -46.29 5.15
C GLY A 105 5.47 -47.31 4.95
N GLY A 106 6.72 -46.95 5.26
CA GLY A 106 7.91 -47.77 5.02
C GLY A 106 8.30 -48.76 6.13
N ASP A 107 7.66 -48.70 7.31
CA ASP A 107 8.09 -49.45 8.50
C ASP A 107 7.16 -50.62 8.86
N VAL A 108 6.83 -51.52 7.94
CA VAL A 108 6.34 -52.88 8.30
C VAL A 108 6.71 -53.92 7.23
N GLN A 109 7.90 -54.52 7.35
CA GLN A 109 8.14 -55.97 7.19
C GLN A 109 9.64 -56.29 7.32
N SER A 110 10.10 -56.50 8.56
CA SER A 110 11.21 -57.41 8.82
C SER A 110 10.65 -58.61 9.59
N ASP A 111 10.12 -59.57 8.81
CA ASP A 111 9.63 -60.85 9.32
C ASP A 111 10.75 -61.55 10.08
N GLY A 112 10.50 -61.81 11.36
CA GLY A 112 11.27 -62.72 12.17
C GLY A 112 11.18 -64.14 11.63
N ARG A 113 12.33 -64.72 11.26
CA ARG A 113 12.57 -66.18 11.23
C ARG A 113 14.01 -66.43 11.66
N GLY A 114 14.20 -66.99 12.85
CA GLY A 114 14.75 -68.34 13.02
C GLY A 114 16.28 -68.27 13.18
N GLY A 115 16.85 -68.49 14.36
CA GLY A 115 16.88 -69.78 15.01
C GLY A 115 18.03 -70.61 14.42
N GLY A 116 19.15 -70.73 15.14
CA GLY A 116 20.26 -71.59 14.72
C GLY A 116 21.53 -71.32 15.51
N GLY A 117 21.67 -72.01 16.64
CA GLY A 117 22.89 -71.96 17.46
C GLY A 117 24.13 -72.42 16.69
N TRP A 118 25.28 -71.88 17.10
CA TRP A 118 26.58 -72.42 16.72
C TRP A 118 27.45 -72.48 17.96
N SER A 119 27.54 -73.69 18.51
CA SER A 119 28.60 -74.11 19.41
C SER A 119 29.70 -74.77 18.57
N GLY A 120 30.96 -74.42 18.82
CA GLY A 120 32.07 -75.10 18.17
C GLY A 120 33.44 -74.51 18.43
N ARG A 121 34.05 -75.02 19.51
CA ARG A 121 35.49 -75.24 19.82
C ARG A 121 36.49 -74.10 19.67
#